data_AF-Q3SCC4-F1
#
_entry.id   AF-Q3SCC4-F1
#
_cell.length_a   1.000
_cell.length_b   1.000
_cell.length_c   1.000
_cell.angle_alpha   90.00
_cell.angle_beta   90.00
_cell.angle_gamma   90.00
#
_symmetry.space_group_name_H-M   'P 1'
#
loop_
_entity.id
_entity.type
_entity.pdbx_description
1 polymer ?
#
loop_
_entity_poly.entity_id
_entity_poly.type
_entity_poly.pdbx_seq_one_letter_code
_entity_poly.pdbx_strand_id
1 'polypeptide(L)'
;NECEQFLAPHGFAGVQVSPANENVIVPNRPWWERYQPISYKLETRSGTEQEFADMVRRCNNVGIRIYVDVLLNHMAADQHTGTVAHGTGGSIADPAQKLFPAVPFGGMDFHSSCEIYDWNDRKQVQRCELVGLRDLDQGSEWVRDRLVEFLDHLVELGVAGFRVDAAKHVAADNLKIIYNRIRNLNTDHGFPWDSRPFIYQEVIDYGHETISKYEYNNLGAVTEFKYSQELGNAFRGNNPLKYLANWGPAWGLLPSEQALVFVDNHDNQRDGGVVLTYKTPKQYKMATAFKLSYPYGITRIMSSFDFN
;
A
#
# COMPACT_ATOMS: atom_id res chain seq x y z
N ASN A 1 21.34 2.24 12.32
CA ASN A 1 20.34 2.39 11.23
C ASN A 1 20.13 1.00 10.65
N GLU A 2 18.89 0.55 10.61
CA GLU A 2 18.47 -0.81 10.22
C GLU A 2 18.98 -1.22 8.82
N CYS A 3 18.97 -0.30 7.84
CA CYS A 3 19.48 -0.55 6.49
C CYS A 3 20.96 -0.95 6.48
N GLU A 4 21.78 -0.18 7.20
CA GLU A 4 23.24 -0.31 7.23
C GLU A 4 23.70 -1.47 8.13
N GLN A 5 23.03 -1.68 9.25
CA GLN A 5 23.51 -2.57 10.32
C GLN A 5 22.89 -3.97 10.27
N PHE A 6 21.75 -4.14 9.60
CA PHE A 6 21.04 -5.41 9.58
C PHE A 6 20.61 -5.82 8.17
N LEU A 7 19.81 -5.00 7.49
CA LEU A 7 19.18 -5.40 6.23
C LEU A 7 20.20 -5.69 5.13
N ALA A 8 21.16 -4.79 4.89
CA ALA A 8 22.18 -5.00 3.87
C ALA A 8 23.11 -6.18 4.21
N PRO A 9 23.67 -6.30 5.43
CA PRO A 9 24.47 -7.47 5.81
C PRO A 9 23.74 -8.83 5.69
N HIS A 10 22.41 -8.84 5.79
CA HIS A 10 21.60 -10.06 5.70
C HIS A 10 20.92 -10.25 4.33
N GLY A 11 21.27 -9.44 3.33
CA GLY A 11 20.82 -9.65 1.95
C GLY A 11 19.35 -9.32 1.68
N PHE A 12 18.73 -8.45 2.49
CA PHE A 12 17.42 -7.90 2.16
C PHE A 12 17.54 -6.95 0.96
N ALA A 13 16.47 -6.85 0.16
CA ALA A 13 16.47 -6.00 -1.04
C ALA A 13 15.91 -4.59 -0.78
N GLY A 14 15.02 -4.44 0.20
CA GLY A 14 14.33 -3.18 0.43
C GLY A 14 13.37 -3.17 1.61
N VAL A 15 12.77 -2.01 1.82
CA VAL A 15 11.84 -1.71 2.92
C VAL A 15 10.58 -1.07 2.35
N GLN A 16 9.42 -1.62 2.68
CA GLN A 16 8.16 -0.88 2.56
C GLN A 16 8.02 0.01 3.79
N VAL A 17 7.92 1.32 3.59
CA VAL A 17 7.63 2.27 4.67
C VAL A 17 6.13 2.54 4.74
N SER A 18 5.61 2.84 5.93
CA SER A 18 4.27 3.38 6.11
C SER A 18 4.09 4.69 5.32
N PRO A 19 2.85 5.18 5.13
CA PRO A 19 2.61 6.45 4.46
C PRO A 19 3.49 7.57 5.02
N ALA A 20 4.17 8.25 4.10
CA ALA A 20 5.13 9.31 4.40
C ALA A 20 4.54 10.71 4.24
N ASN A 21 3.36 10.82 3.61
CA ASN A 21 2.64 12.07 3.46
C ASN A 21 1.82 12.42 4.71
N GLU A 22 1.54 13.71 4.87
CA GLU A 22 0.79 14.26 5.97
C GLU A 22 -0.60 13.62 6.09
N ASN A 23 -0.90 13.14 7.29
CA ASN A 23 -2.12 12.44 7.62
C ASN A 23 -2.87 13.14 8.76
N VAL A 24 -4.15 12.80 8.94
CA VAL A 24 -4.97 13.35 10.02
C VAL A 24 -4.48 12.89 11.39
N ILE A 25 -4.54 13.77 12.39
CA ILE A 25 -4.25 13.44 13.78
C ILE A 25 -5.53 12.95 14.44
N VAL A 26 -5.56 11.68 14.86
CA VAL A 26 -6.72 11.07 15.53
C VAL A 26 -6.43 10.88 17.02
N PRO A 27 -7.40 11.09 17.93
CA PRO A 27 -7.22 10.77 19.35
C PRO A 27 -6.66 9.36 19.57
N ASN A 28 -5.73 9.23 20.52
CA ASN A 28 -5.00 7.98 20.84
C ASN A 28 -4.05 7.46 19.75
N ARG A 29 -3.86 8.21 18.65
CA ARG A 29 -2.87 7.97 17.60
C ARG A 29 -2.89 6.55 17.02
N PRO A 30 -4.08 6.02 16.64
CA PRO A 30 -4.20 4.68 16.08
C PRO A 30 -3.33 4.52 14.82
N TRP A 31 -2.96 3.29 14.47
CA TRP A 31 -2.10 3.03 13.31
C TRP A 31 -2.75 3.49 11.99
N TRP A 32 -4.08 3.32 11.88
CA TRP A 32 -4.85 3.63 10.70
C TRP A 32 -4.98 5.13 10.42
N GLU A 33 -4.62 6.02 11.37
CA GLU A 33 -4.65 7.47 11.12
C GLU A 33 -3.76 7.87 9.93
N ARG A 34 -2.73 7.07 9.63
CA ARG A 34 -1.83 7.28 8.49
C ARG A 34 -2.50 7.02 7.13
N TYR A 35 -3.61 6.30 7.13
CA TYR A 35 -4.39 5.98 5.94
C TYR A 35 -5.50 7.01 5.71
N GLN A 36 -5.29 8.23 6.18
CA GLN A 36 -6.23 9.35 6.04
C GLN A 36 -5.45 10.61 5.69
N PRO A 37 -5.11 10.79 4.40
CA PRO A 37 -4.32 11.93 3.93
C PRO A 37 -5.00 13.27 4.23
N ILE A 38 -4.20 14.24 4.67
CA ILE A 38 -4.58 15.66 4.74
C ILE A 38 -3.87 16.45 3.64
N SER A 39 -2.61 16.10 3.36
CA SER A 39 -1.88 16.64 2.23
C SER A 39 -0.79 15.70 1.72
N TYR A 40 -0.03 16.16 0.73
CA TYR A 40 1.15 15.47 0.20
C TYR A 40 2.49 15.96 0.76
N LYS A 41 2.47 16.83 1.79
CA LYS A 41 3.69 17.19 2.53
C LYS A 41 4.30 15.96 3.19
N LEU A 42 5.64 15.84 3.21
CA LEU A 42 6.31 14.71 3.85
C LEU A 42 6.60 14.98 5.32
N GLU A 43 5.55 15.08 6.14
CA GLU A 43 5.67 15.33 7.58
C GLU A 43 4.68 14.48 8.37
N THR A 44 5.21 13.51 9.11
CA THR A 44 4.42 12.52 9.86
C THR A 44 5.06 12.19 11.19
N ARG A 45 4.46 11.28 11.96
CA ARG A 45 5.11 10.69 13.14
C ARG A 45 6.43 9.96 12.83
N SER A 46 6.71 9.61 11.57
CA SER A 46 7.98 8.99 11.19
C SER A 46 9.12 9.99 10.99
N GLY A 47 8.82 11.29 10.95
CA GLY A 47 9.80 12.35 10.73
C GLY A 47 9.36 13.33 9.65
N THR A 48 10.28 14.25 9.40
CA THR A 48 10.23 15.32 8.40
C THR A 48 10.74 14.83 7.04
N GLU A 49 10.52 15.64 6.00
CA GLU A 49 11.04 15.39 4.66
C GLU A 49 12.56 15.23 4.63
N GLN A 50 13.27 16.04 5.42
CA GLN A 50 14.73 15.97 5.50
C GLN A 50 15.21 14.63 6.09
N GLU A 51 14.52 14.13 7.11
CA GLU A 51 14.81 12.83 7.72
C GLU A 51 14.44 11.67 6.78
N PHE A 52 13.33 11.80 6.05
CA PHE A 52 12.94 10.85 5.01
C PHE A 52 13.98 10.78 3.89
N ALA A 53 14.43 11.92 3.38
CA ALA A 53 15.47 12.00 2.35
C ALA A 53 16.82 11.42 2.84
N ASP A 54 17.21 11.68 4.10
CA ASP A 54 18.40 11.07 4.70
C ASP A 54 18.28 9.54 4.76
N MET A 55 17.13 9.03 5.22
CA MET A 55 16.85 7.59 5.28
C MET A 55 16.96 6.96 3.89
N VAL A 56 16.27 7.52 2.88
CA VAL A 56 16.28 6.99 1.50
C VAL A 56 17.70 6.97 0.94
N ARG A 57 18.44 8.07 1.07
CA ARG A 57 19.83 8.16 0.60
C ARG A 57 20.72 7.10 1.26
N ARG A 58 20.67 6.98 2.59
CA ARG A 58 21.51 6.04 3.34
C ARG A 58 21.18 4.58 3.02
N CYS A 59 19.90 4.25 2.90
CA CYS A 59 19.48 2.90 2.49
C CYS A 59 19.92 2.58 1.06
N ASN A 60 19.73 3.49 0.11
CA ASN A 60 20.18 3.29 -1.28
C ASN A 60 21.70 3.11 -1.38
N ASN A 61 22.49 3.85 -0.58
CA ASN A 61 23.95 3.72 -0.54
C ASN A 61 24.44 2.33 -0.12
N VAL A 62 23.64 1.58 0.65
CA VAL A 62 23.94 0.19 1.04
C VAL A 62 23.11 -0.84 0.25
N GLY A 63 22.49 -0.43 -0.85
CA GLY A 63 21.73 -1.31 -1.75
C GLY A 63 20.32 -1.67 -1.27
N ILE A 64 19.82 -1.05 -0.19
CA ILE A 64 18.47 -1.27 0.32
C ILE A 64 17.51 -0.25 -0.30
N ARG A 65 16.55 -0.74 -1.07
CA ARG A 65 15.57 0.07 -1.79
C ARG A 65 14.39 0.46 -0.90
N ILE A 66 13.86 1.66 -1.09
CA ILE A 66 12.68 2.13 -0.33
C ILE A 66 11.45 2.08 -1.23
N TYR A 67 10.37 1.47 -0.72
CA TYR A 67 9.06 1.44 -1.34
C TYR A 67 8.07 2.19 -0.44
N VAL A 68 7.39 3.19 -0.97
CA VAL A 68 6.49 4.03 -0.17
C VAL A 68 5.06 3.53 -0.31
N ASP A 69 4.36 3.44 0.81
CA ASP A 69 2.91 3.24 0.85
C ASP A 69 2.20 4.55 0.47
N VAL A 70 1.49 4.54 -0.66
CA VAL A 70 0.86 5.73 -1.24
C VAL A 70 -0.65 5.56 -1.33
N LEU A 71 -1.37 6.59 -0.90
CA LEU A 71 -2.83 6.63 -0.89
C LEU A 71 -3.35 7.48 -2.05
N LEU A 72 -3.72 6.80 -3.14
CA LEU A 72 -4.21 7.45 -4.37
C LEU A 72 -5.75 7.43 -4.47
N ASN A 73 -6.41 6.67 -3.59
CA ASN A 73 -7.85 6.48 -3.63
C ASN A 73 -8.64 7.64 -2.99
N HIS A 74 -8.22 8.06 -1.80
CA HIS A 74 -9.04 8.91 -0.94
C HIS A 74 -8.22 9.94 -0.16
N MET A 75 -8.92 10.88 0.47
CA MET A 75 -8.43 11.76 1.52
C MET A 75 -9.12 11.42 2.86
N ALA A 76 -8.73 12.09 3.94
CA ALA A 76 -9.27 11.84 5.28
C ALA A 76 -10.80 11.88 5.34
N ALA A 77 -11.39 11.03 6.19
CA ALA A 77 -12.83 11.06 6.48
C ALA A 77 -13.19 12.23 7.38
N ASP A 78 -14.48 12.56 7.44
CA ASP A 78 -14.99 13.40 8.53
C ASP A 78 -14.85 12.65 9.86
N GLN A 79 -14.17 13.27 10.82
CA GLN A 79 -13.95 12.68 12.14
C GLN A 79 -15.19 12.80 13.05
N HIS A 80 -16.31 13.30 12.54
CA HIS A 80 -17.60 13.47 13.24
C HIS A 80 -17.50 14.36 14.48
N THR A 81 -16.47 15.20 14.55
CA THR A 81 -16.25 16.14 15.64
C THR A 81 -16.83 17.52 15.36
N GLY A 82 -17.29 17.78 14.11
CA GLY A 82 -17.71 19.12 13.68
C GLY A 82 -16.57 20.15 13.70
N THR A 83 -15.32 19.69 13.84
CA THR A 83 -14.12 20.51 13.88
C THR A 83 -13.28 20.27 12.64
N VAL A 84 -12.54 21.30 12.21
CA VAL A 84 -11.51 21.14 11.19
C VAL A 84 -10.53 20.03 11.56
N ALA A 85 -10.14 19.24 10.56
CA ALA A 85 -9.16 18.19 10.71
C ALA A 85 -7.75 18.78 10.69
N HIS A 86 -6.90 18.33 11.61
CA HIS A 86 -5.51 18.78 11.72
C HIS A 86 -4.57 17.70 11.20
N GLY A 87 -3.69 18.08 10.28
CA GLY A 87 -2.65 17.22 9.74
C GLY A 87 -1.38 17.22 10.58
N THR A 88 -0.60 16.15 10.46
CA THR A 88 0.70 16.01 11.14
C THR A 88 1.76 17.02 10.72
N GLY A 89 1.61 17.68 9.58
CA GLY A 89 2.47 18.74 9.03
C GLY A 89 1.83 20.14 9.13
N GLY A 90 0.90 20.31 10.07
CA GLY A 90 0.27 21.59 10.41
C GLY A 90 -0.80 22.07 9.43
N SER A 91 -1.13 21.32 8.39
CA SER A 91 -2.23 21.66 7.49
C SER A 91 -3.58 21.49 8.17
N ILE A 92 -4.56 22.23 7.70
CA ILE A 92 -5.96 22.15 8.15
C ILE A 92 -6.80 21.74 6.95
N ALA A 93 -7.77 20.86 7.17
CA ALA A 93 -8.77 20.45 6.18
C ALA A 93 -10.19 20.48 6.79
N ASP A 94 -11.19 20.57 5.92
CA ASP A 94 -12.59 20.31 6.26
C ASP A 94 -13.08 19.11 5.42
N PRO A 95 -12.90 17.88 5.92
CA PRO A 95 -13.34 16.68 5.21
C PRO A 95 -14.85 16.63 4.99
N ALA A 96 -15.68 17.24 5.84
CA ALA A 96 -17.13 17.26 5.66
C ALA A 96 -17.53 18.07 4.41
N GLN A 97 -16.78 19.13 4.12
CA GLN A 97 -16.95 19.94 2.91
C GLN A 97 -16.02 19.55 1.76
N LYS A 98 -15.25 18.45 1.90
CA LYS A 98 -14.25 18.01 0.91
C LYS A 98 -13.22 19.09 0.56
N LEU A 99 -12.78 19.86 1.57
CA LEU A 99 -11.78 20.91 1.41
C LEU A 99 -10.45 20.46 1.99
N PHE A 100 -9.45 20.32 1.13
CA PHE A 100 -8.06 19.99 1.48
C PHE A 100 -7.12 21.05 0.87
N PRO A 101 -7.05 22.26 1.45
CA PRO A 101 -6.39 23.42 0.83
C PRO A 101 -4.88 23.26 0.62
N ALA A 102 -4.23 22.36 1.36
CA ALA A 102 -2.79 22.11 1.23
C ALA A 102 -2.41 21.31 -0.04
N VAL A 103 -3.39 20.64 -0.68
CA VAL A 103 -3.23 19.97 -1.99
C VAL A 103 -3.85 20.78 -3.13
N PRO A 104 -4.37 21.96 -2.82
CA PRO A 104 -5.71 22.45 -3.16
C PRO A 104 -6.70 21.46 -3.82
N PHE A 105 -7.31 20.57 -3.02
CA PHE A 105 -8.54 19.87 -3.44
C PHE A 105 -9.80 20.50 -2.85
N GLY A 106 -10.85 20.57 -3.66
CA GLY A 106 -12.21 20.96 -3.30
C GLY A 106 -13.24 19.93 -3.76
N GLY A 107 -14.53 20.18 -3.49
CA GLY A 107 -15.58 19.19 -3.72
C GLY A 107 -15.69 18.62 -5.15
N MET A 108 -15.20 19.33 -6.17
CA MET A 108 -15.19 18.85 -7.57
C MET A 108 -14.10 17.81 -7.87
N ASP A 109 -13.15 17.64 -6.96
CA ASP A 109 -12.02 16.70 -7.10
C ASP A 109 -12.33 15.32 -6.52
N PHE A 110 -13.56 15.13 -6.03
CA PHE A 110 -14.04 13.91 -5.42
C PHE A 110 -15.28 13.40 -6.16
N HIS A 111 -15.49 12.10 -6.13
CA HIS A 111 -16.77 11.53 -6.56
C HIS A 111 -17.92 12.06 -5.69
N SER A 112 -19.15 11.97 -6.22
CA SER A 112 -20.34 12.27 -5.42
C SER A 112 -20.41 11.36 -4.19
N SER A 113 -20.74 11.91 -3.02
CA SER A 113 -20.75 11.12 -1.78
C SER A 113 -21.80 10.01 -1.82
N CYS A 114 -21.34 8.80 -1.54
CA CYS A 114 -22.10 7.58 -1.31
C CYS A 114 -21.21 6.63 -0.50
N GLU A 115 -21.79 5.63 0.14
CA GLU A 115 -21.05 4.59 0.88
C GLU A 115 -21.07 3.27 0.10
N ILE A 116 -20.08 2.42 0.34
CA ILE A 116 -20.03 1.07 -0.23
C ILE A 116 -20.89 0.13 0.62
N TYR A 117 -22.06 -0.26 0.10
CA TYR A 117 -22.92 -1.25 0.75
C TYR A 117 -22.96 -2.58 0.00
N ASP A 118 -22.85 -2.54 -1.33
CA ASP A 118 -22.81 -3.73 -2.18
C ASP A 118 -21.42 -3.90 -2.81
N TRP A 119 -20.66 -4.87 -2.30
CA TRP A 119 -19.35 -5.24 -2.83
C TRP A 119 -19.41 -5.93 -4.19
N ASN A 120 -20.60 -6.32 -4.65
CA ASN A 120 -20.79 -6.83 -6.01
C ASN A 120 -21.07 -5.72 -7.04
N ASP A 121 -21.33 -4.49 -6.59
CA ASP A 121 -21.50 -3.33 -7.47
C ASP A 121 -20.17 -2.63 -7.69
N ARG A 122 -19.58 -2.82 -8.87
CA ARG A 122 -18.33 -2.17 -9.28
C ARG A 122 -18.35 -0.66 -9.08
N LYS A 123 -19.47 0.00 -9.39
CA LYS A 123 -19.55 1.46 -9.29
C LYS A 123 -19.47 1.89 -7.83
N GLN A 124 -20.12 1.18 -6.92
CA GLN A 124 -19.98 1.46 -5.50
C GLN A 124 -18.53 1.25 -5.07
N VAL A 125 -17.95 0.08 -5.38
CA VAL A 125 -16.59 -0.24 -4.93
C VAL A 125 -15.55 0.77 -5.45
N GLN A 126 -15.73 1.35 -6.64
CA GLN A 126 -14.74 2.24 -7.27
C GLN A 126 -15.08 3.74 -7.27
N ARG A 127 -16.25 4.15 -6.76
CA ARG A 127 -16.69 5.57 -6.79
C ARG A 127 -17.49 6.00 -5.56
N CYS A 128 -17.58 5.16 -4.54
CA CYS A 128 -18.16 5.51 -3.25
C CYS A 128 -17.08 5.52 -2.17
N GLU A 129 -17.37 6.22 -1.10
CA GLU A 129 -16.49 6.43 0.04
C GLU A 129 -16.28 5.10 0.78
N LEU A 130 -15.04 4.64 0.85
CA LEU A 130 -14.66 3.47 1.65
C LEU A 130 -14.68 3.89 3.11
N VAL A 131 -15.67 3.44 3.88
CA VAL A 131 -15.84 3.77 5.31
C VAL A 131 -15.79 5.28 5.61
N GLY A 132 -16.45 6.07 4.76
CA GLY A 132 -16.51 7.54 4.88
C GLY A 132 -15.24 8.30 4.44
N LEU A 133 -14.21 7.60 3.94
CA LEU A 133 -13.02 8.24 3.36
C LEU A 133 -13.39 8.97 2.06
N ARG A 134 -12.98 10.23 1.92
CA ARG A 134 -13.39 11.08 0.80
C ARG A 134 -12.74 10.59 -0.49
N ASP A 135 -13.55 9.98 -1.35
CA ASP A 135 -13.13 9.27 -2.55
C ASP A 135 -12.77 10.25 -3.70
N LEU A 136 -11.50 10.28 -4.10
CA LEU A 136 -11.00 11.17 -5.14
C LEU A 136 -11.52 10.75 -6.51
N ASP A 137 -11.80 11.71 -7.40
CA ASP A 137 -12.10 11.41 -8.80
C ASP A 137 -10.79 11.36 -9.61
N GLN A 138 -10.17 10.19 -9.69
CA GLN A 138 -8.96 9.99 -10.50
C GLN A 138 -9.25 10.02 -12.02
N GLY A 139 -10.50 10.26 -12.44
CA GLY A 139 -10.87 10.62 -13.81
C GLY A 139 -10.52 12.07 -14.15
N SER A 140 -10.43 12.95 -13.15
CA SER A 140 -10.07 14.36 -13.28
C SER A 140 -8.58 14.53 -13.57
N GLU A 141 -8.26 15.37 -14.57
CA GLU A 141 -6.86 15.68 -14.90
C GLU A 141 -6.18 16.41 -13.74
N TRP A 142 -6.89 17.30 -13.04
CA TRP A 142 -6.35 18.00 -11.87
C TRP A 142 -5.94 17.04 -10.76
N VAL A 143 -6.78 16.04 -10.47
CA VAL A 143 -6.48 15.01 -9.46
C VAL A 143 -5.26 14.19 -9.89
N ARG A 144 -5.20 13.76 -11.16
CA ARG A 144 -4.05 13.01 -11.68
C ARG A 144 -2.75 13.81 -11.62
N ASP A 145 -2.78 15.09 -11.99
CA ASP A 145 -1.63 16.01 -11.85
C ASP A 145 -1.16 16.06 -10.39
N ARG A 146 -2.12 16.21 -9.47
CA ARG A 146 -2.01 16.07 -8.01
C ARG A 146 -1.11 14.93 -7.58
N LEU A 147 -1.59 13.76 -7.95
CA LEU A 147 -1.03 12.46 -7.57
C LEU A 147 0.32 12.22 -8.24
N VAL A 148 0.47 12.56 -9.52
CA VAL A 148 1.73 12.38 -10.25
C VAL A 148 2.81 13.31 -9.68
N GLU A 149 2.50 14.57 -9.35
CA GLU A 149 3.45 15.49 -8.72
C GLU A 149 3.98 14.94 -7.39
N PHE A 150 3.10 14.39 -6.56
CA PHE A 150 3.48 13.72 -5.31
C PHE A 150 4.38 12.48 -5.55
N LEU A 151 4.02 11.62 -6.50
CA LEU A 151 4.81 10.42 -6.81
C LEU A 151 6.17 10.77 -7.41
N ASP A 152 6.23 11.77 -8.29
CA ASP A 152 7.48 12.27 -8.88
C ASP A 152 8.42 12.84 -7.82
N HIS A 153 7.90 13.59 -6.84
CA HIS A 153 8.67 14.10 -5.72
C HIS A 153 9.32 12.97 -4.91
N LEU A 154 8.57 11.89 -4.62
CA LEU A 154 9.12 10.71 -3.95
C LEU A 154 10.21 10.02 -4.79
N VAL A 155 10.04 9.92 -6.11
CA VAL A 155 11.07 9.37 -7.01
C VAL A 155 12.32 10.25 -7.03
N GLU A 156 12.17 11.57 -7.03
CA GLU A 156 13.27 12.53 -6.94
C GLU A 156 14.09 12.31 -5.67
N LEU A 157 13.44 12.05 -4.54
CA LEU A 157 14.10 11.73 -3.26
C LEU A 157 14.76 10.34 -3.23
N GLY A 158 14.61 9.52 -4.28
CA GLY A 158 15.28 8.22 -4.44
C GLY A 158 14.44 7.00 -4.10
N VAL A 159 13.12 7.14 -3.98
CA VAL A 159 12.20 6.01 -3.78
C VAL A 159 12.22 5.10 -5.01
N ALA A 160 12.27 3.78 -4.79
CA ALA A 160 12.36 2.77 -5.84
C ALA A 160 11.01 2.33 -6.40
N GLY A 161 9.92 2.63 -5.71
CA GLY A 161 8.59 2.15 -6.08
C GLY A 161 7.54 2.39 -5.01
N PHE A 162 6.34 1.87 -5.26
CA PHE A 162 5.14 2.22 -4.51
C PHE A 162 4.28 0.99 -4.20
N ARG A 163 3.85 0.89 -2.93
CA ARG A 163 2.67 0.11 -2.56
C ARG A 163 1.46 1.01 -2.75
N VAL A 164 0.58 0.68 -3.69
CA VAL A 164 -0.62 1.48 -3.95
C VAL A 164 -1.75 0.94 -3.07
N ASP A 165 -2.09 1.71 -2.04
CA ASP A 165 -3.19 1.45 -1.11
C ASP A 165 -4.53 1.41 -1.85
N ALA A 166 -5.42 0.51 -1.40
CA ALA A 166 -6.80 0.43 -1.87
C ALA A 166 -6.94 0.43 -3.41
N ALA A 167 -5.99 -0.14 -4.15
CA ALA A 167 -5.99 -0.09 -5.61
C ALA A 167 -7.26 -0.70 -6.22
N LYS A 168 -7.88 -1.69 -5.55
CA LYS A 168 -9.21 -2.24 -5.92
C LYS A 168 -10.31 -1.16 -6.08
N HIS A 169 -10.21 -0.10 -5.28
CA HIS A 169 -11.17 1.00 -5.21
C HIS A 169 -10.90 2.10 -6.26
N VAL A 170 -9.82 2.00 -7.04
CA VAL A 170 -9.55 2.90 -8.16
C VAL A 170 -9.68 2.13 -9.47
N ALA A 171 -10.34 2.71 -10.47
CA ALA A 171 -10.41 2.09 -11.79
C ALA A 171 -9.00 1.87 -12.38
N ALA A 172 -8.70 0.65 -12.84
CA ALA A 172 -7.40 0.26 -13.38
C ALA A 172 -6.90 1.19 -14.51
N ASP A 173 -7.81 1.69 -15.36
CA ASP A 173 -7.45 2.64 -16.43
C ASP A 173 -6.96 3.99 -15.88
N ASN A 174 -7.51 4.47 -14.76
CA ASN A 174 -7.01 5.70 -14.13
C ASN A 174 -5.63 5.48 -13.53
N LEU A 175 -5.40 4.35 -12.85
CA LEU A 175 -4.08 3.98 -12.33
C LEU A 175 -3.05 3.85 -13.45
N LYS A 176 -3.43 3.22 -14.57
CA LYS A 176 -2.56 3.11 -15.76
C LYS A 176 -2.09 4.48 -16.26
N ILE A 177 -3.00 5.46 -16.33
CA ILE A 177 -2.65 6.82 -16.75
C ILE A 177 -1.67 7.44 -15.75
N ILE A 178 -1.94 7.35 -14.45
CA ILE A 178 -1.06 7.88 -13.40
C ILE A 178 0.32 7.23 -13.48
N TYR A 179 0.41 5.89 -13.50
CA TYR A 179 1.68 5.16 -13.51
C TYR A 179 2.53 5.43 -14.75
N ASN A 180 1.92 5.62 -15.92
CA ASN A 180 2.63 5.96 -17.14
C ASN A 180 3.22 7.37 -17.12
N ARG A 181 2.67 8.26 -16.27
CA ARG A 181 3.11 9.66 -16.14
C ARG A 181 4.20 9.87 -15.10
N ILE A 182 4.39 8.92 -14.17
CA ILE A 182 5.48 8.99 -13.19
C ILE A 182 6.81 9.04 -13.95
N ARG A 183 7.79 9.79 -13.46
CA ARG A 183 9.14 9.80 -14.02
C ARG A 183 9.92 8.50 -13.82
N ASN A 184 11.04 8.40 -14.51
CA ASN A 184 12.02 7.33 -14.28
C ASN A 184 12.75 7.54 -12.94
N LEU A 185 13.26 6.45 -12.38
CA LEU A 185 13.99 6.43 -11.11
C LEU A 185 15.26 7.28 -11.17
N ASN A 186 15.56 7.96 -10.05
CA ASN A 186 16.65 8.93 -9.97
C ASN A 186 18.03 8.24 -9.98
N THR A 187 18.82 8.45 -11.04
CA THR A 187 20.15 7.84 -11.20
C THR A 187 21.15 8.23 -10.11
N ASP A 188 20.96 9.38 -9.44
CA ASP A 188 21.81 9.81 -8.32
C ASP A 188 21.69 8.89 -7.10
N HIS A 189 20.63 8.08 -7.03
CA HIS A 189 20.41 7.05 -6.02
C HIS A 189 20.85 5.65 -6.47
N GLY A 190 21.69 5.56 -7.50
CA GLY A 190 22.27 4.31 -7.98
C GLY A 190 21.28 3.40 -8.70
N PHE A 191 20.26 3.99 -9.33
CA PHE A 191 19.38 3.28 -10.27
C PHE A 191 19.94 3.35 -11.69
N PRO A 192 19.83 2.27 -12.49
CA PRO A 192 20.17 2.33 -13.91
C PRO A 192 19.33 3.35 -14.68
N TRP A 193 19.89 3.90 -15.76
CA TRP A 193 19.15 4.78 -16.67
C TRP A 193 17.88 4.08 -17.18
N ASP A 194 16.80 4.85 -17.32
CA ASP A 194 15.48 4.39 -17.78
C ASP A 194 14.78 3.36 -16.88
N SER A 195 15.23 3.19 -15.63
CA SER A 195 14.52 2.33 -14.67
C SER A 195 13.18 2.95 -14.29
N ARG A 196 12.10 2.16 -14.33
CA ARG A 196 10.76 2.57 -13.87
C ARG A 196 10.54 2.22 -12.40
N PRO A 197 9.74 3.02 -11.65
CA PRO A 197 9.34 2.67 -10.30
C PRO A 197 8.64 1.31 -10.25
N PHE A 198 8.99 0.49 -9.26
CA PHE A 198 8.32 -0.79 -9.02
C PHE A 198 6.94 -0.55 -8.39
N ILE A 199 5.88 -0.93 -9.09
CA ILE A 199 4.51 -0.79 -8.61
C ILE A 199 4.01 -2.13 -8.08
N TYR A 200 3.45 -2.13 -6.88
CA TYR A 200 2.64 -3.23 -6.39
C TYR A 200 1.36 -2.74 -5.73
N GLN A 201 0.26 -3.42 -6.05
CA GLN A 201 -1.08 -2.87 -5.89
C GLN A 201 -1.85 -3.69 -4.87
N GLU A 202 -2.48 -3.02 -3.92
CA GLU A 202 -3.40 -3.68 -3.02
C GLU A 202 -4.74 -3.96 -3.71
N VAL A 203 -4.92 -5.23 -4.11
CA VAL A 203 -6.21 -5.73 -4.59
C VAL A 203 -6.55 -6.97 -3.76
N ILE A 204 -7.46 -6.79 -2.80
CA ILE A 204 -7.99 -7.90 -2.01
C ILE A 204 -8.96 -8.69 -2.89
N ASP A 205 -8.48 -9.79 -3.46
CA ASP A 205 -9.23 -10.73 -4.29
C ASP A 205 -8.91 -12.19 -3.91
N TYR A 206 -9.92 -12.89 -3.39
CA TYR A 206 -9.85 -14.31 -3.03
C TYR A 206 -10.35 -15.25 -4.15
N GLY A 207 -10.64 -14.71 -5.33
CA GLY A 207 -11.02 -15.44 -6.55
C GLY A 207 -12.51 -15.43 -6.88
N HIS A 208 -13.31 -14.60 -6.23
CA HIS A 208 -14.77 -14.51 -6.42
C HIS A 208 -15.31 -13.09 -6.27
N GLU A 209 -14.44 -12.08 -6.35
CA GLU A 209 -14.81 -10.67 -6.26
C GLU A 209 -15.29 -10.13 -7.63
N THR A 210 -16.16 -9.12 -7.62
CA THR A 210 -16.57 -8.39 -8.85
C THR A 210 -15.40 -7.68 -9.54
N ILE A 211 -14.42 -7.24 -8.77
CA ILE A 211 -13.21 -6.59 -9.26
C ILE A 211 -12.06 -7.57 -9.05
N SER A 212 -11.45 -8.00 -10.15
CA SER A 212 -10.43 -9.04 -10.09
C SER A 212 -9.02 -8.46 -10.09
N LYS A 213 -8.10 -9.13 -9.39
CA LYS A 213 -6.66 -8.87 -9.45
C LYS A 213 -6.08 -8.91 -10.88
N TYR A 214 -6.70 -9.66 -11.79
CA TYR A 214 -6.30 -9.74 -13.21
C TYR A 214 -6.57 -8.45 -14.01
N GLU A 215 -7.31 -7.49 -13.45
CA GLU A 215 -7.48 -6.17 -14.07
C GLU A 215 -6.22 -5.28 -13.87
N TYR A 216 -5.40 -5.60 -12.86
CA TYR A 216 -4.30 -4.75 -12.39
C TYR A 216 -2.91 -5.34 -12.65
N ASN A 217 -2.81 -6.66 -12.85
CA ASN A 217 -1.53 -7.38 -12.97
C ASN A 217 -0.68 -7.00 -14.20
N ASN A 218 -1.27 -6.34 -15.21
CA ASN A 218 -0.55 -5.77 -16.34
C ASN A 218 0.02 -4.36 -16.07
N LEU A 219 -0.37 -3.74 -14.94
CA LEU A 219 0.10 -2.41 -14.53
C LEU A 219 1.30 -2.48 -13.58
N GLY A 220 1.48 -3.61 -12.92
CA GLY A 220 2.49 -3.85 -11.89
C GLY A 220 2.15 -5.14 -11.12
N ALA A 221 2.95 -5.46 -10.10
CA ALA A 221 2.63 -6.57 -9.23
C ALA A 221 1.32 -6.32 -8.45
N VAL A 222 0.69 -7.38 -7.97
CA VAL A 222 -0.54 -7.30 -7.17
C VAL A 222 -0.37 -8.15 -5.92
N THR A 223 -0.85 -7.64 -4.78
CA THR A 223 -0.87 -8.38 -3.51
C THR A 223 -1.73 -9.64 -3.62
N GLU A 224 -1.12 -10.81 -3.49
CA GLU A 224 -1.83 -12.08 -3.61
C GLU A 224 -2.44 -12.50 -2.25
N PHE A 225 -3.57 -11.93 -1.87
CA PHE A 225 -4.21 -12.22 -0.58
C PHE A 225 -4.63 -13.69 -0.42
N LYS A 226 -5.00 -14.35 -1.52
CA LYS A 226 -5.30 -15.80 -1.51
C LYS A 226 -4.08 -16.63 -1.07
N TYR A 227 -2.86 -16.19 -1.38
CA TYR A 227 -1.63 -16.82 -0.89
C TYR A 227 -1.60 -16.87 0.64
N SER A 228 -1.85 -15.73 1.30
CA SER A 228 -1.86 -15.61 2.77
C SER A 228 -2.93 -16.52 3.39
N GLN A 229 -4.14 -16.52 2.82
CA GLN A 229 -5.26 -17.33 3.29
C GLN A 229 -4.99 -18.84 3.18
N GLU A 230 -4.58 -19.31 2.00
CA GLU A 230 -4.37 -20.73 1.74
C GLU A 230 -3.15 -21.29 2.49
N LEU A 231 -2.10 -20.47 2.64
CA LEU A 231 -0.94 -20.84 3.45
C LEU A 231 -1.33 -20.95 4.94
N GLY A 232 -2.16 -20.01 5.42
CA GLY A 232 -2.74 -20.07 6.76
C GLY A 232 -3.56 -21.35 6.99
N ASN A 233 -4.43 -21.69 6.04
CA ASN A 233 -5.21 -22.94 6.07
C ASN A 233 -4.32 -24.19 6.16
N ALA A 234 -3.31 -24.29 5.28
CA ALA A 234 -2.42 -25.45 5.24
C ALA A 234 -1.63 -25.63 6.54
N PHE A 235 -0.99 -24.57 7.04
CA PHE A 235 -0.14 -24.64 8.23
C PHE A 235 -0.92 -24.66 9.56
N ARG A 236 -2.21 -24.35 9.54
CA ARG A 236 -3.14 -24.64 10.66
C ARG A 236 -3.65 -26.08 10.67
N GLY A 237 -3.37 -26.87 9.64
CA GLY A 237 -3.82 -28.25 9.51
C GLY A 237 -5.21 -28.41 8.89
N ASN A 238 -5.81 -27.33 8.39
CA ASN A 238 -7.08 -27.40 7.65
C ASN A 238 -6.89 -27.98 6.24
N ASN A 239 -5.64 -28.03 5.76
CA ASN A 239 -5.29 -28.65 4.48
C ASN A 239 -3.96 -29.43 4.59
N PRO A 240 -3.86 -30.69 4.14
CA PRO A 240 -2.61 -31.44 4.17
C PRO A 240 -1.47 -30.75 3.39
N LEU A 241 -0.30 -30.59 4.02
CA LEU A 241 0.87 -29.95 3.40
C LEU A 241 1.32 -30.60 2.08
N LYS A 242 1.02 -31.89 1.87
CA LYS A 242 1.30 -32.60 0.60
C LYS A 242 0.68 -31.94 -0.64
N TYR A 243 -0.40 -31.17 -0.48
CA TYR A 243 -1.03 -30.50 -1.60
C TYR A 243 -0.27 -29.26 -2.07
N LEU A 244 0.63 -28.71 -1.24
CA LEU A 244 1.52 -27.60 -1.66
C LEU A 244 2.54 -28.03 -2.74
N ALA A 245 2.54 -29.29 -3.18
CA ALA A 245 3.41 -29.80 -4.24
C ALA A 245 3.29 -29.01 -5.57
N ASN A 246 2.11 -28.45 -5.88
CA ASN A 246 1.85 -27.62 -7.05
C ASN A 246 1.46 -26.17 -6.69
N TRP A 247 1.96 -25.67 -5.55
CA TRP A 247 1.68 -24.33 -5.06
C TRP A 247 2.01 -23.25 -6.11
N GLY A 248 1.10 -22.29 -6.33
CA GLY A 248 1.23 -21.27 -7.38
C GLY A 248 -0.03 -21.14 -8.24
N PRO A 249 0.08 -20.90 -9.56
CA PRO A 249 -1.08 -20.64 -10.42
C PRO A 249 -2.14 -21.76 -10.45
N ALA A 250 -1.74 -23.02 -10.22
CA ALA A 250 -2.67 -24.15 -10.13
C ALA A 250 -3.65 -24.02 -8.94
N TRP A 251 -3.37 -23.15 -7.97
CA TRP A 251 -4.25 -22.80 -6.86
C TRP A 251 -5.14 -21.58 -7.14
N GLY A 252 -5.16 -21.09 -8.39
CA GLY A 252 -5.84 -19.85 -8.77
C GLY A 252 -5.12 -18.60 -8.28
N LEU A 253 -3.81 -18.71 -8.01
CA LEU A 253 -2.95 -17.56 -7.75
C LEU A 253 -2.49 -16.94 -9.09
N LEU A 254 -2.02 -15.69 -9.05
CA LEU A 254 -1.46 -14.98 -10.18
C LEU A 254 -0.23 -15.69 -10.77
N PRO A 255 0.20 -15.32 -11.99
CA PRO A 255 1.54 -15.60 -12.45
C PRO A 255 2.58 -15.10 -11.44
N SER A 256 3.64 -15.89 -11.22
CA SER A 256 4.61 -15.66 -10.14
C SER A 256 5.25 -14.28 -10.20
N GLU A 257 5.63 -13.83 -11.38
CA GLU A 257 6.26 -12.54 -11.66
C GLU A 257 5.34 -11.33 -11.44
N GLN A 258 4.03 -11.57 -11.33
CA GLN A 258 3.01 -10.54 -11.10
C GLN A 258 2.47 -10.55 -9.67
N ALA A 259 2.91 -11.49 -8.82
CA ALA A 259 2.38 -11.68 -7.48
C ALA A 259 3.34 -11.12 -6.42
N LEU A 260 2.86 -10.21 -5.57
CA LEU A 260 3.53 -9.89 -4.30
C LEU A 260 2.93 -10.74 -3.19
N VAL A 261 3.75 -11.57 -2.55
CA VAL A 261 3.30 -12.59 -1.59
C VAL A 261 3.78 -12.30 -0.17
N PHE A 262 2.95 -12.64 0.80
CA PHE A 262 3.21 -12.46 2.22
C PHE A 262 2.43 -13.48 3.04
N VAL A 263 2.88 -13.74 4.27
CA VAL A 263 2.16 -14.62 5.21
C VAL A 263 1.03 -13.83 5.87
N ASP A 264 1.34 -12.62 6.30
CA ASP A 264 0.45 -11.59 6.84
C ASP A 264 0.85 -10.20 6.33
N ASN A 265 -0.06 -9.24 6.43
CA ASN A 265 0.20 -7.82 6.25
C ASN A 265 -0.25 -7.03 7.48
N HIS A 266 -0.15 -5.71 7.42
CA HIS A 266 -0.51 -4.85 8.55
C HIS A 266 -2.02 -4.86 8.86
N ASP A 267 -2.88 -5.08 7.86
CA ASP A 267 -4.33 -5.20 8.09
C ASP A 267 -4.69 -6.56 8.66
N ASN A 268 -4.46 -7.63 7.89
CA ASN A 268 -5.03 -8.94 8.16
C ASN A 268 -4.47 -9.63 9.40
N GLN A 269 -3.33 -9.16 9.94
CA GLN A 269 -2.84 -9.60 11.25
C GLN A 269 -3.70 -9.13 12.42
N ARG A 270 -4.61 -8.17 12.18
CA ARG A 270 -5.55 -7.59 13.15
C ARG A 270 -6.99 -8.11 12.95
N ASP A 271 -7.31 -8.67 11.78
CA ASP A 271 -8.66 -9.13 11.43
C ASP A 271 -8.99 -10.55 11.95
N GLY A 272 -7.98 -11.30 12.38
CA GLY A 272 -8.14 -12.65 12.91
C GLY A 272 -8.27 -13.74 11.83
N GLY A 273 -9.02 -14.80 12.13
CA GLY A 273 -9.26 -15.91 11.19
C GLY A 273 -8.07 -16.85 10.98
N VAL A 274 -7.83 -17.26 9.73
CA VAL A 274 -6.83 -18.28 9.36
C VAL A 274 -5.43 -17.72 9.12
N VAL A 275 -5.28 -16.40 9.05
CA VAL A 275 -4.00 -15.72 8.87
C VAL A 275 -3.04 -16.11 10.00
N LEU A 276 -1.78 -16.36 9.65
CA LEU A 276 -0.72 -16.67 10.61
C LEU A 276 0.06 -15.40 10.92
N THR A 277 0.28 -15.14 12.21
CA THR A 277 0.98 -13.94 12.67
C THR A 277 2.04 -14.30 13.72
N TYR A 278 2.80 -13.32 14.19
CA TYR A 278 3.74 -13.51 15.31
C TYR A 278 3.09 -14.09 16.58
N LYS A 279 1.77 -13.90 16.78
CA LYS A 279 0.98 -14.49 17.87
C LYS A 279 0.81 -16.02 17.75
N THR A 280 1.14 -16.59 16.59
CA THR A 280 1.15 -18.04 16.31
C THR A 280 2.55 -18.50 15.88
N PRO A 281 3.57 -18.38 16.75
CA PRO A 281 4.96 -18.28 16.33
C PRO A 281 5.51 -19.53 15.64
N LYS A 282 5.06 -20.73 16.01
CA LYS A 282 5.53 -21.99 15.39
C LYS A 282 5.06 -22.08 13.94
N GLN A 283 3.75 -21.98 13.72
CA GLN A 283 3.15 -22.04 12.39
C GLN A 283 3.60 -20.88 11.51
N TYR A 284 3.67 -19.67 12.07
CA TYR A 284 4.12 -18.48 11.35
C TYR A 284 5.55 -18.60 10.81
N LYS A 285 6.48 -19.12 11.62
CA LYS A 285 7.86 -19.39 11.17
C LYS A 285 7.92 -20.47 10.10
N MET A 286 7.12 -21.54 10.22
CA MET A 286 7.05 -22.60 9.21
C MET A 286 6.52 -22.09 7.86
N ALA A 287 5.42 -21.33 7.88
CA ALA A 287 4.83 -20.72 6.69
C ALA A 287 5.79 -19.70 6.04
N THR A 288 6.47 -18.89 6.85
CA THR A 288 7.48 -17.93 6.37
C THR A 288 8.66 -18.66 5.72
N ALA A 289 9.15 -19.74 6.33
CA ALA A 289 10.22 -20.55 5.76
C ALA A 289 9.81 -21.18 4.41
N PHE A 290 8.59 -21.69 4.30
CA PHE A 290 8.05 -22.20 3.03
C PHE A 290 7.97 -21.11 1.96
N LYS A 291 7.43 -19.93 2.29
CA LYS A 291 7.36 -18.78 1.36
C LYS A 291 8.75 -18.39 0.84
N LEU A 292 9.77 -18.39 1.71
CA LEU A 292 11.12 -17.97 1.32
C LEU A 292 11.91 -19.06 0.58
N SER A 293 11.52 -20.34 0.70
CA SER A 293 12.19 -21.45 0.01
C SER A 293 11.50 -21.88 -1.28
N TYR A 294 10.23 -21.52 -1.48
CA TYR A 294 9.45 -21.87 -2.67
C TYR A 294 9.55 -20.76 -3.73
N PRO A 295 9.83 -21.08 -5.01
CA PRO A 295 10.08 -20.07 -6.06
C PRO A 295 8.76 -19.52 -6.64
N TYR A 296 7.94 -18.90 -5.81
CA TYR A 296 6.69 -18.25 -6.24
C TYR A 296 6.57 -16.85 -5.63
N GLY A 297 6.32 -15.86 -6.49
CA GLY A 297 6.03 -14.49 -6.09
C GLY A 297 7.26 -13.68 -5.67
N ILE A 298 7.04 -12.37 -5.57
CA ILE A 298 7.95 -11.41 -4.96
C ILE A 298 7.62 -11.37 -3.46
N THR A 299 8.57 -11.77 -2.61
CA THR A 299 8.28 -12.00 -1.20
C THR A 299 8.39 -10.73 -0.36
N ARG A 300 7.35 -10.43 0.43
CA ARG A 300 7.38 -9.42 1.50
C ARG A 300 7.35 -10.10 2.88
N ILE A 301 8.13 -9.60 3.83
CA ILE A 301 8.14 -10.04 5.23
C ILE A 301 7.57 -8.91 6.10
N MET A 302 6.65 -9.26 6.99
CA MET A 302 6.08 -8.31 7.94
C MET A 302 7.02 -8.13 9.15
N SER A 303 7.17 -6.89 9.59
CA SER A 303 7.83 -6.52 10.85
C SER A 303 6.87 -5.66 11.66
N SER A 304 6.37 -6.22 12.76
CA SER A 304 5.25 -5.64 13.53
C SER A 304 5.71 -5.11 14.89
N PHE A 305 4.94 -4.19 15.45
CA PHE A 305 4.92 -3.90 16.88
C PHE A 305 3.89 -4.80 17.59
N ASP A 306 4.04 -4.99 18.89
CA ASP A 306 3.10 -5.78 19.69
C ASP A 306 1.78 -5.03 19.91
N PHE A 307 0.64 -5.73 19.82
CA PHE A 307 -0.70 -5.14 19.98
C PHE A 307 -1.69 -6.19 20.46
N ASN A 308 -2.81 -5.74 21.05
CA ASN A 308 -3.90 -6.63 21.50
C ASN A 308 -4.82 -7.04 20.36
#